data_AF-A0A8X6SR31-F1
#
_entry.id   AF-A0A8X6SR31-F1
#
_cell.length_a   1.000
_cell.length_b   1.000
_cell.length_c   1.000
_cell.angle_alpha   90.00
_cell.angle_beta   90.00
_cell.angle_gamma   90.00
#
_symmetry.space_group_name_H-M   'P 1'
#
loop_
_entity.id
_entity.type
_entity.pdbx_description
1 polymer ?
#
loop_
_entity_poly.entity_id
_entity_poly.type
_entity_poly.pdbx_seq_one_letter_code
_entity_poly.pdbx_strand_id
1 'polypeptide(L)'
;MLEARDFTVFTDHKPLTYAFRQKSDKCSPRQIRQLDFISQFTTNIVHIPGSDNIAADVLSRVSAITFPSQIDYDCIAETQQTDQELHT
;
A
#
# COMPACT_ATOMS: atom_id res chain seq x y z
N MET A 1 -1.65 2.96 -14.66
CA MET A 1 -1.17 4.33 -14.40
C MET A 1 -2.24 5.05 -13.58
N LEU A 2 -1.91 5.61 -12.42
CA LEU A 2 -2.85 6.36 -11.54
C LEU A 2 -2.92 7.85 -11.88
N GLU A 3 -2.06 8.32 -12.79
CA GLU A 3 -2.02 9.71 -13.24
C GLU A 3 -3.39 10.16 -13.75
N ALA A 4 -3.80 11.37 -13.33
CA ALA A 4 -5.07 12.00 -13.69
C ALA A 4 -6.34 11.22 -13.31
N ARG A 5 -6.26 10.27 -12.36
CA ARG A 5 -7.43 9.58 -11.80
C ARG A 5 -7.65 10.03 -10.37
N ASP A 6 -8.90 10.32 -10.04
CA ASP A 6 -9.28 10.50 -8.64
C ASP A 6 -9.30 9.14 -7.94
N PHE A 7 -8.53 9.03 -6.87
CA PHE A 7 -8.52 7.85 -6.02
C PHE A 7 -8.37 8.22 -4.54
N THR A 8 -8.74 7.27 -3.69
CA THR A 8 -8.65 7.38 -2.25
C THR A 8 -7.53 6.50 -1.73
N VAL A 9 -6.69 7.03 -0.86
CA VAL A 9 -5.71 6.22 -0.10
C VAL A 9 -6.37 5.79 1.19
N PHE A 10 -6.52 4.47 1.37
CA PHE A 10 -6.92 3.88 2.64
C PHE A 10 -5.70 3.56 3.48
N THR A 11 -5.74 3.87 4.77
CA THR A 11 -4.64 3.61 5.72
C THR A 11 -5.19 3.37 7.12
N ASP A 12 -4.51 2.56 7.92
CA ASP A 12 -4.75 2.44 9.35
C ASP A 12 -4.05 3.52 10.17
N HIS A 13 -3.26 4.40 9.53
CA HIS A 13 -2.56 5.48 10.19
C HIS A 13 -3.45 6.74 10.31
N LYS A 14 -4.26 6.79 11.37
CA LYS A 14 -5.23 7.87 11.63
C LYS A 14 -4.67 9.30 11.51
N PRO A 15 -3.45 9.64 11.97
CA PRO A 15 -2.93 11.00 11.82
C PRO A 15 -2.80 11.48 10.36
N LEU A 16 -2.61 10.57 9.38
CA LEU A 16 -2.44 10.97 7.98
C LEU A 16 -3.72 11.53 7.35
N THR A 17 -4.90 11.18 7.87
CA THR A 17 -6.19 11.73 7.39
C THR A 17 -6.30 13.24 7.54
N TYR A 18 -5.53 13.83 8.47
CA TYR A 18 -5.51 15.27 8.73
C TYR A 18 -4.22 15.94 8.25
N ALA A 19 -3.28 15.19 7.67
CA ALA A 19 -1.94 15.69 7.36
C ALA A 19 -1.95 16.90 6.42
N PHE A 20 -2.84 16.90 5.41
CA PHE A 20 -2.99 18.03 4.48
C PHE A 20 -3.78 19.22 5.04
N ARG A 21 -4.43 19.05 6.21
CA ARG A 21 -5.14 20.14 6.93
C ARG A 21 -4.27 20.74 8.03
N GLN A 22 -3.19 20.07 8.41
CA GLN A 22 -2.30 20.50 9.47
C GLN A 22 -1.39 21.63 8.97
N LYS A 23 -1.09 22.60 9.85
CA LYS A 23 -0.12 23.65 9.54
C LYS A 23 1.28 23.04 9.39
N SER A 24 2.04 23.54 8.40
CA SER A 24 3.36 23.02 8.03
C SER A 24 4.42 23.19 9.13
N ASP A 25 4.24 24.15 10.04
CA ASP A 25 5.09 24.39 11.21
C ASP A 25 5.12 23.20 12.20
N LYS A 26 4.12 22.32 12.13
CA LYS A 26 4.04 21.09 12.95
C LYS A 26 4.62 19.85 12.25
N CYS A 27 5.11 19.98 11.02
CA CYS A 27 5.71 18.89 10.26
C CYS A 27 7.23 19.06 10.18
N SER A 28 7.96 17.96 10.39
CA SER A 28 9.38 17.92 10.08
C SER A 28 9.64 18.16 8.58
N PRO A 29 10.83 18.64 8.18
CA PRO A 29 11.18 18.79 6.77
C PRO A 29 11.05 17.49 5.96
N ARG A 30 11.20 16.32 6.61
CA ARG A 30 11.00 15.02 5.97
C ARG A 30 9.52 14.77 5.66
N GLN A 31 8.64 15.02 6.63
CA GLN A 31 7.19 14.86 6.45
C GLN A 31 6.66 15.80 5.38
N ILE A 32 7.14 17.06 5.33
CA ILE A 32 6.75 18.02 4.30
C ILE A 32 7.07 17.48 2.90
N ARG A 33 8.30 17.00 2.67
CA ARG A 33 8.69 16.45 1.36
C ARG A 33 7.87 15.22 0.97
N GLN A 34 7.53 14.36 1.93
CA GLN A 34 6.70 13.19 1.67
C GLN A 34 5.26 13.57 1.34
N LEU A 35 4.68 14.50 2.08
CA LEU A 35 3.33 15.00 1.81
C LEU A 35 3.26 15.74 0.48
N ASP A 36 4.28 16.52 0.14
CA ASP A 36 4.39 17.21 -1.15
C ASP A 36 4.50 16.23 -2.33
N PHE A 37 5.17 15.10 -2.14
CA PHE A 37 5.17 14.03 -3.14
C PHE A 37 3.80 13.36 -3.26
N ILE A 38 3.16 13.03 -2.14
CA ILE A 38 1.83 12.37 -2.14
C ILE A 38 0.77 13.27 -2.76
N SER A 39 0.81 14.59 -2.49
CA SER A 39 -0.18 15.55 -2.97
C SER A 39 -0.21 15.70 -4.49
N GLN A 40 0.87 15.34 -5.20
CA GLN A 40 0.92 15.30 -6.66
C GLN A 40 -0.03 14.23 -7.24
N PHE A 41 -0.42 13.25 -6.44
CA PHE A 41 -1.34 12.18 -6.85
C PHE A 41 -2.72 12.33 -6.22
N THR A 42 -2.80 12.53 -4.91
CA THR A 42 -4.07 12.71 -4.19
C THR A 42 -3.86 13.34 -2.83
N THR A 43 -4.89 14.04 -2.34
CA THR A 43 -4.99 14.48 -0.94
C THR A 43 -6.11 13.77 -0.18
N ASN A 44 -6.85 12.88 -0.86
CA ASN A 44 -7.96 12.15 -0.29
C ASN A 44 -7.47 10.89 0.44
N ILE A 45 -7.27 11.02 1.75
CA ILE A 45 -6.80 9.94 2.63
C ILE A 45 -7.89 9.61 3.65
N VAL A 46 -8.32 8.34 3.68
CA VAL A 46 -9.36 7.83 4.58
C VAL A 46 -8.76 6.78 5.51
N HIS A 47 -9.08 6.90 6.79
CA HIS A 47 -8.68 5.90 7.77
C HIS A 47 -9.61 4.69 7.74
N ILE A 48 -9.04 3.49 7.71
CA ILE A 48 -9.74 2.22 7.97
C ILE A 48 -9.12 1.52 9.18
N PRO A 49 -9.87 0.73 9.95
CA PRO A 49 -9.30 -0.12 10.99
C PRO A 49 -8.20 -1.03 10.45
N GLY A 50 -7.17 -1.32 11.25
CA GLY A 50 -6.11 -2.26 10.85
C GLY A 50 -6.64 -3.66 10.51
N SER A 51 -7.76 -4.08 11.11
CA SER A 51 -8.47 -5.32 10.76
C SER A 51 -8.96 -5.35 9.31
N ASP A 52 -9.13 -4.19 8.69
CA ASP A 52 -9.63 -4.05 7.32
C ASP A 52 -8.48 -3.72 6.35
N ASN A 53 -7.27 -3.44 6.86
CA ASN A 53 -6.06 -3.11 6.09
C ASN A 53 -5.13 -4.33 5.92
N ILE A 54 -5.69 -5.55 5.93
CA ILE A 54 -4.93 -6.82 5.99
C ILE A 54 -3.91 -6.93 4.86
N ALA A 55 -4.30 -6.61 3.62
CA ALA A 55 -3.41 -6.74 2.47
C ALA A 55 -2.15 -5.88 2.61
N ALA A 56 -2.30 -4.60 2.99
CA ALA A 56 -1.17 -3.70 3.19
C ALA A 56 -0.30 -4.13 4.38
N ASP A 57 -0.93 -4.58 5.46
CA ASP A 57 -0.23 -5.08 6.65
C ASP A 57 0.62 -6.32 6.33
N VAL A 58 0.07 -7.30 5.61
CA VAL A 58 0.79 -8.50 5.15
C VAL A 58 1.96 -8.12 4.25
N LEU A 59 1.75 -7.25 3.26
CA LEU A 59 2.83 -6.81 2.36
C LEU A 59 3.91 -6.02 3.09
N SER A 60 3.54 -5.23 4.10
CA SER A 60 4.51 -4.47 4.93
C SER A 60 5.42 -5.38 5.76
N ARG A 61 4.99 -6.61 6.03
CA ARG A 61 5.70 -7.61 6.84
C ARG A 61 6.40 -8.69 6.02
N VAL A 62 6.54 -8.52 4.70
CA VAL A 62 7.19 -9.52 3.83
C VAL A 62 8.59 -9.92 4.31
N SER A 63 9.37 -9.01 4.91
CA SER A 63 10.69 -9.35 5.47
C SER A 63 10.64 -10.26 6.71
N ALA A 64 9.50 -10.35 7.39
CA ALA A 64 9.26 -11.26 8.51
C ALA A 64 8.76 -12.64 8.04
N ILE A 65 8.44 -12.79 6.74
CA ILE A 65 8.04 -14.07 6.15
C ILE A 65 9.31 -14.87 5.88
N THR A 66 9.68 -15.73 6.83
CA THR A 66 10.68 -16.76 6.59
C THR A 66 10.02 -17.89 5.81
N PHE A 67 10.43 -18.10 4.55
CA PHE A 67 9.97 -19.25 3.79
C PHE A 67 10.57 -20.53 4.42
N PRO A 68 9.74 -21.47 4.91
CA PRO A 68 10.23 -22.69 5.58
C PRO A 68 10.97 -23.63 4.61
N SER A 69 10.80 -23.47 3.31
CA SER A 69 11.45 -24.23 2.26
C SER A 69 11.75 -23.35 1.04
N GLN A 70 12.73 -23.75 0.24
CA GLN A 70 13.01 -23.12 -1.04
C GLN A 70 11.78 -23.23 -1.94
N ILE A 71 11.30 -22.10 -2.47
CA ILE A 71 10.16 -22.08 -3.40
C ILE A 71 10.63 -22.67 -4.73
N ASP A 72 9.93 -23.69 -5.22
CA ASP A 72 10.11 -24.22 -6.57
C ASP A 72 9.29 -23.39 -7.56
N TYR A 73 9.95 -22.40 -8.17
CA TYR A 73 9.31 -21.48 -9.10
C TYR A 73 8.87 -22.15 -10.41
N ASP A 74 9.55 -23.22 -10.83
CA ASP A 74 9.22 -23.93 -12.07
C ASP A 74 7.90 -24.68 -11.90
N CYS A 75 7.72 -25.36 -10.77
CA CYS A 75 6.46 -26.02 -10.42
C CYS A 75 5.29 -25.02 -10.33
N ILE A 76 5.50 -23.85 -9.72
CA ILE A 76 4.47 -22.80 -9.65
C ILE A 76 4.11 -22.28 -11.03
N ALA A 77 5.09 -22.04 -11.91
CA ALA A 77 4.85 -21.56 -13.26
C ALA A 77 4.05 -22.57 -14.11
N GLU A 78 4.38 -23.85 -14.03
CA GLU A 78 3.61 -24.92 -14.70
C GLU A 78 2.17 -24.99 -14.20
N THR A 79 1.99 -24.89 -12.88
CA THR A 79 0.65 -24.93 -12.27
C THR A 79 -0.19 -23.71 -12.70
N GLN A 80 0.41 -22.51 -12.75
CA GLN A 80 -0.28 -21.30 -13.21
C GLN A 80 -0.69 -21.36 -14.69
N GLN A 81 0.12 -21.96 -15.56
CA GLN A 81 -0.23 -22.12 -16.98
C GLN A 81 -1.44 -23.04 -17.19
N THR A 82 -1.61 -24.02 -16.31
CA THR A 82 -2.68 -25.03 -16.41
C THR A 82 -3.93 -24.68 -15.60
N ASP A 83 -3.87 -23.61 -14.80
CA ASP A 83 -4.98 -23.15 -13.97
C ASP A 83 -6.08 -22.47 -14.80
N GLN A 84 -7.24 -23.10 -14.88
CA GLN A 84 -8.38 -22.61 -15.65
C GLN A 84 -8.95 -21.29 -15.12
N GLU A 85 -8.80 -20.97 -13.82
CA GLU A 85 -9.30 -19.70 -13.26
C GLU A 85 -8.54 -18.49 -13.81
N LEU A 86 -7.27 -18.68 -14.20
CA LEU A 86 -6.42 -17.61 -14.75
C LEU A 86 -6.64 -17.36 -16.25
N HIS A 87 -7.44 -18.19 -16.92
CA HIS A 87 -7.75 -18.08 -18.36
C HIS A 87 -9.15 -17.51 -18.65
N THR A 88 -9.82 -16.98 -17.63
CA THR A 88 -11.14 -16.32 -17.72
C THR A 88 -11.04 -14.80 -17.68
#